data_AF-A0AAX0GEL5-F1
#
_entry.id   AF-A0AAX0GEL5-F1
#
_cell.length_a   1.000
_cell.length_b   1.000
_cell.length_c   1.000
_cell.angle_alpha   90.00
_cell.angle_beta   90.00
_cell.angle_gamma   90.00
#
_symmetry.space_group_name_H-M   'P 1'
#
loop_
_entity.id
_entity.type
_entity.pdbx_description
1 polymer ?
#
loop_
_entity_poly.entity_id
_entity_poly.type
_entity_poly.pdbx_seq_one_letter_code
_entity_poly.pdbx_strand_id
1 'polypeptide(L)'
;MNVKKNIALPAIMVGTFILEGVFSLQFANGLFNDRHLFIPHFLLIMLTIMTCFYKRNTTLAYAFILGLLFDIYYTGVMGIYFAIFPFTVYITDKFMKVLQNNILLVGLIAIFN
;
A
#
# COMPACT_ATOMS: atom_id res chain seq x y z
N MET A 1 -19.91 -10.76 14.93
CA MET A 1 -18.81 -9.95 14.36
C MET A 1 -17.49 -10.45 14.93
N ASN A 2 -16.66 -11.11 14.13
CA ASN A 2 -15.48 -11.83 14.59
C ASN A 2 -14.31 -10.84 14.84
N VAL A 3 -14.14 -10.40 16.08
CA VAL A 3 -13.17 -9.35 16.49
C VAL A 3 -11.74 -9.66 16.05
N LYS A 4 -11.33 -10.95 16.00
CA LYS A 4 -10.02 -11.39 15.50
C LYS A 4 -9.75 -11.01 14.04
N LYS A 5 -10.79 -10.98 13.18
CA LYS A 5 -10.64 -10.67 11.75
C LYS A 5 -10.51 -9.17 11.47
N ASN A 6 -11.00 -8.32 12.39
CA ASN A 6 -10.94 -6.86 12.24
C ASN A 6 -9.62 -6.23 12.69
N ILE A 7 -8.87 -6.88 13.58
CA ILE A 7 -7.61 -6.33 14.12
C ILE A 7 -6.40 -6.71 13.26
N ALA A 8 -6.46 -7.84 12.55
CA ALA A 8 -5.36 -8.33 11.74
C ALA A 8 -4.92 -7.33 10.66
N LEU A 9 -5.87 -6.65 10.00
CA LEU A 9 -5.56 -5.71 8.94
C LEU A 9 -4.75 -4.49 9.40
N PRO A 10 -5.22 -3.71 10.41
CA PRO A 10 -4.43 -2.61 10.92
C PRO A 10 -3.07 -3.07 11.47
N ALA A 11 -3.00 -4.24 12.11
CA ALA A 11 -1.74 -4.78 12.59
C ALA A 11 -0.74 -5.07 11.46
N ILE A 12 -1.20 -5.65 10.34
CA ILE A 12 -0.35 -5.89 9.17
C ILE A 12 0.13 -4.56 8.58
N MET A 13 -0.77 -3.58 8.41
CA MET A 13 -0.40 -2.28 7.84
C MET A 13 0.62 -1.54 8.70
N VAL A 14 0.41 -1.51 10.03
CA VAL A 14 1.35 -0.91 10.98
C VAL A 14 2.67 -1.69 11.00
N GLY A 15 2.64 -3.02 10.98
CA GLY A 15 3.83 -3.85 10.87
C GLY A 15 4.64 -3.54 9.61
N THR A 16 3.96 -3.41 8.46
CA THR A 16 4.60 -3.08 7.18
C THR A 16 5.22 -1.69 7.22
N PHE A 17 4.54 -0.72 7.82
CA PHE A 17 5.04 0.65 8.02
C PHE A 17 6.34 0.64 8.84
N ILE A 18 6.34 -0.04 9.99
CA ILE A 18 7.52 -0.14 10.85
C ILE A 18 8.67 -0.84 10.13
N LEU A 19 8.38 -1.94 9.41
CA LEU A 19 9.39 -2.65 8.63
C LEU A 19 10.03 -1.73 7.58
N GLU A 20 9.23 -0.97 6.84
CA GLU A 20 9.78 -0.03 5.87
C GLU A 20 10.69 1.02 6.51
N GLY A 21 10.31 1.54 7.67
CA GLY A 21 11.17 2.43 8.45
C GLY A 21 12.49 1.80 8.86
N VAL A 22 12.44 0.61 9.46
CA VAL A 22 13.63 -0.12 9.89
C VAL A 22 14.56 -0.37 8.71
N PHE A 23 14.02 -0.82 7.57
CA PHE A 23 14.82 -1.03 6.37
C PHE A 23 15.39 0.29 5.82
N SER A 24 14.61 1.38 5.79
CA SER A 24 15.09 2.67 5.31
C SER A 24 16.28 3.17 6.13
N LEU A 25 16.24 3.04 7.45
CA LEU A 25 17.30 3.47 8.37
C LEU A 25 18.53 2.57 8.27
N GLN A 26 18.36 1.25 8.41
CA GLN A 26 19.50 0.33 8.45
C GLN A 26 20.23 0.23 7.11
N PHE A 27 19.49 0.24 5.98
CA PHE A 27 20.10 0.15 4.66
C PHE A 27 20.66 1.47 4.15
N ALA A 28 20.06 2.62 4.49
CA ALA A 28 20.65 3.93 4.14
C ALA A 28 22.04 4.08 4.78
N ASN A 29 22.16 3.74 6.06
CA ASN A 29 23.44 3.86 6.79
C ASN A 29 24.49 2.90 6.24
N GLY A 30 24.10 1.65 5.92
CA GLY A 30 25.02 0.62 5.47
C GLY A 30 25.52 0.76 4.02
N LEU A 31 24.66 1.26 3.11
CA LEU A 31 24.98 1.30 1.68
C LEU A 31 25.36 2.69 1.16
N PHE A 32 24.80 3.75 1.74
CA PHE A 32 24.88 5.10 1.17
C PHE A 32 25.57 6.11 2.08
N ASN A 33 26.13 5.67 3.21
CA ASN A 33 26.96 6.50 4.09
C ASN A 33 26.24 7.82 4.45
N ASP A 34 24.95 7.69 4.78
CA ASP A 34 24.00 8.74 5.18
C ASP A 34 23.72 9.86 4.16
N ARG A 35 24.24 9.77 2.93
CA ARG A 35 24.04 10.83 1.92
C ARG A 35 22.76 10.71 1.11
N HIS A 36 22.12 9.53 1.12
CA HIS A 36 20.93 9.29 0.33
C HIS A 36 19.85 8.58 1.14
N LEU A 37 18.62 9.05 0.95
CA LEU A 37 17.41 8.42 1.48
C LEU A 37 17.09 7.19 0.62
N PHE A 38 17.05 6.02 1.24
CA PHE A 38 16.63 4.77 0.59
C PHE A 38 15.23 4.38 1.06
N ILE A 39 14.27 4.32 0.13
CA ILE A 39 12.86 4.04 0.43
C ILE A 39 12.43 2.77 -0.32
N PRO A 40 12.24 1.63 0.37
CA PRO A 40 11.96 0.35 -0.28
C PRO A 40 10.51 0.15 -0.80
N HIS A 41 9.56 1.03 -0.47
CA HIS A 41 8.17 1.05 -0.96
C HIS A 41 7.30 -0.18 -0.61
N PHE A 42 7.58 -0.89 0.48
CA PHE A 42 6.80 -2.06 0.93
C PHE A 42 5.34 -1.71 1.24
N LEU A 43 5.10 -0.56 1.85
CA LEU A 43 3.78 -0.07 2.22
C LEU A 43 2.92 0.20 0.98
N LEU A 44 3.53 0.74 -0.08
CA LEU A 44 2.86 1.00 -1.36
C LEU A 44 2.41 -0.32 -1.99
N ILE A 45 3.26 -1.35 -1.96
CA ILE A 45 2.90 -2.70 -2.41
C ILE A 45 1.75 -3.27 -1.58
N MET A 46 1.80 -3.16 -0.25
CA MET A 46 0.72 -3.64 0.62
C MET A 46 -0.60 -2.91 0.41
N LEU A 47 -0.57 -1.59 0.21
CA LEU A 47 -1.76 -0.80 -0.15
C LEU A 47 -2.35 -1.26 -1.49
N THR A 48 -1.49 -1.59 -2.46
CA THR A 48 -1.91 -2.11 -3.77
C THR A 48 -2.62 -3.46 -3.61
N ILE A 49 -2.01 -4.41 -2.89
CA ILE A 49 -2.61 -5.71 -2.58
C ILE A 49 -3.94 -5.52 -1.83
N MET A 50 -3.96 -4.66 -0.80
CA MET A 50 -5.17 -4.38 -0.05
C MET A 50 -6.27 -3.79 -0.95
N THR A 51 -5.93 -2.98 -1.94
CA THR A 51 -6.90 -2.44 -2.91
C THR A 51 -7.53 -3.56 -3.76
N CYS A 52 -6.77 -4.59 -4.11
CA CYS A 52 -7.27 -5.70 -4.92
C CYS A 52 -8.27 -6.59 -4.16
N PHE A 53 -8.11 -6.76 -2.84
CA PHE A 53 -8.89 -7.74 -2.06
C PHE A 53 -9.87 -7.13 -1.04
N TYR A 54 -9.73 -5.85 -0.68
CA TYR A 54 -10.55 -5.18 0.33
C TYR A 54 -11.34 -4.00 -0.24
N LYS A 55 -12.24 -3.46 0.58
CA LYS A 55 -13.08 -2.30 0.22
C LYS A 55 -12.22 -1.07 -0.01
N ARG A 56 -12.29 -0.50 -1.21
CA ARG A 56 -11.63 0.76 -1.62
C ARG A 56 -11.65 1.85 -0.57
N ASN A 57 -12.81 2.19 -0.01
CA ASN A 57 -12.93 3.31 0.94
C ASN A 57 -12.10 3.06 2.22
N THR A 58 -12.02 1.81 2.67
CA THR A 58 -11.18 1.43 3.80
C THR A 58 -9.71 1.56 3.43
N THR A 59 -9.30 1.07 2.28
CA THR A 59 -7.91 1.15 1.80
C THR A 59 -7.47 2.60 1.57
N LEU A 60 -8.34 3.46 1.05
CA LEU A 60 -8.09 4.90 0.92
C LEU A 60 -7.85 5.55 2.28
N ALA A 61 -8.63 5.21 3.31
CA ALA A 61 -8.41 5.73 4.66
C ALA A 61 -7.03 5.32 5.21
N TYR A 62 -6.62 4.05 5.02
CA TYR A 62 -5.28 3.60 5.40
C TYR A 62 -4.19 4.32 4.61
N ALA A 63 -4.36 4.48 3.29
CA ALA A 63 -3.41 5.19 2.44
C ALA A 63 -3.24 6.65 2.85
N PHE A 64 -4.33 7.33 3.22
CA PHE A 64 -4.28 8.71 3.71
C PHE A 64 -3.55 8.82 5.05
N ILE A 65 -3.95 8.02 6.04
CA ILE A 65 -3.38 8.07 7.39
C ILE A 65 -1.90 7.68 7.36
N LEU A 66 -1.58 6.56 6.71
CA LEU A 66 -0.21 6.06 6.65
C LEU A 66 0.67 6.91 5.73
N GLY A 67 0.13 7.50 4.66
CA GLY A 67 0.88 8.44 3.82
C GLY A 67 1.28 9.70 4.58
N LEU A 68 0.37 10.24 5.39
CA LEU A 68 0.66 11.38 6.26
C LEU A 68 1.73 11.02 7.30
N LEU A 69 1.58 9.87 7.97
CA LEU A 69 2.58 9.38 8.92
C LEU A 69 3.94 9.14 8.23
N PHE A 70 3.94 8.59 7.02
CA PHE A 70 5.15 8.34 6.26
C PHE A 70 5.91 9.64 5.98
N ASP A 71 5.18 10.67 5.55
CA ASP A 71 5.75 11.98 5.29
C ASP A 71 6.35 12.62 6.57
N ILE A 72 5.67 12.48 7.71
CA ILE A 72 6.17 13.01 9.00
C ILE A 72 7.42 12.28 9.47
N TYR A 73 7.43 10.95 9.40
CA TYR A 73 8.45 10.13 10.07
C TYR A 73 9.66 9.78 9.18
N TYR A 74 9.49 9.67 7.86
CA TYR A 74 10.55 9.16 6.98
C TYR A 74 11.09 10.19 5.99
N THR A 75 10.25 11.04 5.42
CA THR A 75 10.72 12.03 4.43
C THR A 75 11.00 13.39 5.04
N GLY A 76 10.31 13.75 6.13
CA GLY A 76 10.32 15.10 6.68
C GLY A 76 9.62 16.14 5.80
N VAL A 77 9.00 15.71 4.68
CA VAL A 77 8.29 16.58 3.73
C VAL A 77 6.84 16.14 3.65
N MET A 78 5.95 16.96 4.20
CA MET A 78 4.51 16.72 4.15
C MET A 78 3.95 16.85 2.73
N GLY A 79 3.16 15.87 2.31
CA GLY A 79 2.30 15.95 1.13
C GLY A 79 2.66 14.98 0.01
N ILE A 80 3.89 14.45 -0.02
CA ILE A 80 4.35 13.58 -1.12
C ILE A 80 3.62 12.24 -1.03
N TYR A 81 3.85 11.48 0.04
CA TYR A 81 3.25 10.16 0.20
C TYR A 81 1.79 10.25 0.66
N PHE A 82 1.42 11.33 1.34
CA PHE A 82 0.02 11.69 1.57
C PHE A 82 -0.80 11.78 0.28
N ALA A 83 -0.23 12.28 -0.83
CA ALA A 83 -0.90 12.32 -2.12
C ALA A 83 -0.72 11.02 -2.93
N ILE A 84 0.50 10.49 -2.98
CA ILE A 84 0.85 9.34 -3.83
C ILE A 84 0.14 8.06 -3.38
N PHE A 85 0.02 7.80 -2.08
CA PHE A 85 -0.60 6.55 -1.60
C PHE A 85 -2.10 6.48 -1.94
N PRO A 86 -2.95 7.46 -1.59
CA PRO A 86 -4.36 7.43 -1.98
C PRO A 86 -4.54 7.44 -3.50
N PHE A 87 -3.68 8.16 -4.22
CA PHE A 87 -3.70 8.19 -5.68
C PHE A 87 -3.43 6.81 -6.29
N THR A 88 -2.42 6.10 -5.79
CA THR A 88 -2.10 4.72 -6.21
C THR A 88 -3.26 3.77 -5.93
N VAL A 89 -3.89 3.88 -4.74
CA VAL A 89 -5.08 3.08 -4.39
C VAL A 89 -6.23 3.38 -5.35
N TYR A 90 -6.49 4.64 -5.66
CA TYR A 90 -7.57 5.02 -6.57
C TYR A 90 -7.34 4.49 -7.98
N ILE A 91 -6.12 4.62 -8.49
CA ILE A 91 -5.74 4.10 -9.81
C ILE A 91 -5.87 2.58 -9.84
N THR A 92 -5.35 1.89 -8.82
CA THR A 92 -5.42 0.42 -8.71
C THR A 92 -6.86 -0.07 -8.68
N ASP A 93 -7.75 0.57 -7.92
CA ASP A 93 -9.18 0.23 -7.89
C ASP A 93 -9.83 0.35 -9.27
N LYS A 94 -9.50 1.41 -10.03
CA LYS A 94 -10.02 1.57 -11.40
C LYS A 94 -9.48 0.51 -12.34
N PHE A 95 -8.17 0.22 -12.28
CA PHE A 95 -7.58 -0.84 -13.10
C PHE A 95 -8.20 -2.19 -12.78
N MET A 96 -8.40 -2.52 -11.50
CA MET A 96 -9.01 -3.78 -11.09
C MET A 96 -10.46 -3.90 -11.58
N LYS A 97 -11.23 -2.80 -11.58
CA LYS A 97 -12.57 -2.79 -12.17
C LYS A 97 -12.54 -3.04 -13.66
N VAL A 98 -11.62 -2.42 -14.39
CA VAL A 98 -11.45 -2.68 -15.83
C VAL A 98 -11.04 -4.14 -16.05
N LEU A 99 -10.12 -4.67 -15.25
CA LEU A 99 -9.65 -6.06 -15.36
C LEU A 99 -10.76 -7.08 -15.05
N GLN A 100 -11.56 -6.84 -14.02
CA GLN A 100 -12.66 -7.73 -13.59
C GLN A 100 -13.87 -7.61 -14.52
N ASN A 101 -14.13 -6.42 -15.09
CA ASN A 101 -15.29 -6.18 -15.96
C ASN A 101 -15.01 -6.54 -17.42
N ASN A 102 -13.74 -6.62 -17.83
CA ASN A 102 -13.36 -7.16 -19.12
C ASN A 102 -13.46 -8.69 -19.06
N ILE A 103 -14.56 -9.23 -19.59
CA ILE A 103 -14.69 -10.32 -20.59
C ILE A 103 -13.57 -11.39 -20.71
N LEU A 104 -12.30 -11.12 -20.45
CA LEU A 104 -11.21 -12.08 -20.43
C LEU A 104 -11.39 -13.17 -19.37
N LEU A 105 -11.86 -12.81 -18.17
CA LEU A 105 -12.05 -13.79 -17.07
C LEU A 105 -13.30 -14.64 -17.29
N VAL A 106 -14.40 -14.02 -17.76
CA VAL A 106 -15.61 -14.74 -18.22
C VAL A 106 -15.29 -15.61 -19.45
N GLY A 107 -14.47 -15.11 -20.37
CA GLY A 107 -14.05 -15.84 -21.58
C GLY A 107 -13.16 -17.03 -21.26
N LEU A 108 -12.19 -16.89 -20.35
CA LEU A 108 -11.39 -18.02 -19.86
C LEU A 108 -12.25 -19.06 -19.17
N ILE A 109 -13.18 -18.65 -18.30
CA ILE A 109 -14.11 -19.57 -17.64
C ILE A 109 -15.01 -20.26 -18.67
N ALA A 110 -15.53 -19.53 -19.66
CA ALA A 110 -16.40 -20.10 -20.70
C ALA A 110 -15.67 -21.00 -21.70
N ILE A 111 -14.36 -20.83 -21.88
CA ILE A 111 -13.53 -21.71 -22.74
C ILE A 111 -13.10 -22.97 -21.99
N PHE A 112 -12.86 -22.88 -20.68
CA PHE A 112 -12.38 -24.00 -19.85
C PHE A 112 -13.50 -24.77 -19.12
N ASN A 113 -14.74 -24.29 -19.14
CA ASN A 113 -15.94 -24.98 -18.65
C ASN A 113 -16.71 -25.59 -19.81
#